data_AF-A0A1G2VMT6-F1
#
_entry.id   AF-A0A1G2VMT6-F1
#
_cell.length_a   1.000
_cell.length_b   1.000
_cell.length_c   1.000
_cell.angle_alpha   90.00
_cell.angle_beta   90.00
_cell.angle_gamma   90.00
#
_symmetry.space_group_name_H-M   'P 1'
#
loop_
_entity.id
_entity.type
_entity.pdbx_description
1 polymer ?
#
loop_
_entity_poly.entity_id
_entity_poly.type
_entity_poly.pdbx_seq_one_letter_code
_entity_poly.pdbx_strand_id
1 'polypeptide(L)'
;MASKETIINMEHKELELEPLDPEKVEKVVREYSERHVRHKRGAMIFIGSGGGKSTTCRNQTSSAEGKTDLIDADLVYRETDAHPVQPGVLPLRPLPWWDMGEKVIQEVEKRCGIVNESMVKHGLWALTTSFDPDDKYVPENIVVVMLPWEEHKKRIIEKSGGAHYDGGAKASDEGLALVLRHREWTEKVAREKNIPVVNSIEAAIELVRSRETN
;
A
#
# COMPACT_ATOMS: atom_id res chain seq x y z
N MET A 1 -9.34 22.70 15.43
CA MET A 1 -10.60 22.21 14.87
C MET A 1 -10.67 20.73 15.20
N ALA A 2 -11.69 20.29 15.93
CA ALA A 2 -11.83 18.87 16.31
C ALA A 2 -12.31 18.07 15.11
N SER A 3 -11.61 16.99 14.75
CA SER A 3 -12.07 16.05 13.72
C SER A 3 -13.33 15.35 14.23
N LYS A 4 -14.43 15.47 13.49
CA LYS A 4 -15.67 14.76 13.79
C LYS A 4 -15.46 13.26 13.50
N GLU A 5 -15.94 12.43 14.40
CA GLU A 5 -15.69 10.98 14.43
C GLU A 5 -16.26 10.26 13.21
N THR A 6 -15.50 9.31 12.68
CA THR A 6 -15.98 8.31 11.71
C THR A 6 -17.13 7.52 12.35
N ILE A 7 -18.34 7.65 11.80
CA ILE A 7 -19.51 6.89 12.26
C ILE A 7 -19.47 5.52 11.59
N ILE A 8 -19.24 4.47 12.37
CA ILE A 8 -19.30 3.08 11.90
C ILE A 8 -20.71 2.56 12.21
N ASN A 9 -21.57 2.45 11.21
CA ASN A 9 -22.82 1.70 11.38
C ASN A 9 -22.49 0.21 11.22
N MET A 10 -22.38 -0.55 12.31
CA MET A 10 -22.00 -1.96 12.25
C MET A 10 -23.12 -2.89 11.74
N GLU A 11 -24.37 -2.40 11.66
CA GLU A 11 -25.52 -3.19 11.21
C GLU A 11 -25.69 -3.21 9.68
N HIS A 12 -25.15 -2.20 9.00
CA HIS A 12 -25.12 -2.10 7.55
C HIS A 12 -23.65 -2.07 7.14
N LYS A 13 -23.16 -2.95 6.26
CA LYS A 13 -21.77 -2.95 5.79
C LYS A 13 -21.44 -1.72 4.92
N GLU A 14 -21.71 -0.53 5.44
CA GLU A 14 -21.57 0.76 4.78
C GLU A 14 -20.66 1.60 5.68
N LEU A 15 -19.52 1.97 5.10
CA LEU A 15 -18.58 2.90 5.70
C LEU A 15 -18.77 4.24 5.02
N GLU A 16 -19.32 5.22 5.75
CA GLU A 16 -19.35 6.59 5.27
C GLU A 16 -17.97 7.22 5.52
N LEU A 17 -17.22 7.38 4.44
CA LEU A 17 -15.93 8.05 4.46
C LEU A 17 -16.13 9.51 4.10
N GLU A 18 -15.67 10.40 4.98
CA GLU A 18 -15.54 11.82 4.65
C GLU A 18 -14.60 11.98 3.44
N PRO A 19 -14.85 12.99 2.58
CA PRO A 19 -13.95 13.31 1.48
C PRO A 19 -12.50 13.41 1.98
N LEU A 20 -11.57 12.84 1.22
CA LEU A 20 -10.15 12.92 1.55
C LEU A 20 -9.69 14.38 1.50
N ASP A 21 -9.09 14.89 2.57
CA ASP A 21 -8.59 16.25 2.64
C ASP A 21 -7.26 16.38 1.86
N PRO A 22 -7.24 17.08 0.70
CA PRO A 22 -6.04 17.19 -0.12
C PRO A 22 -4.92 17.98 0.57
N GLU A 23 -5.23 18.94 1.44
CA GLU A 23 -4.22 19.69 2.18
C GLU A 23 -3.53 18.80 3.21
N LYS A 24 -4.30 17.91 3.86
CA LYS A 24 -3.76 16.89 4.76
C LYS A 24 -2.88 15.89 4.01
N VAL A 25 -3.31 15.41 2.83
CA VAL A 25 -2.50 14.51 1.98
C VAL A 25 -1.15 15.15 1.66
N GLU A 26 -1.17 16.36 1.11
CA GLU A 26 0.05 17.08 0.74
C GLU A 26 0.97 17.33 1.95
N LYS A 27 0.39 17.72 3.09
CA LYS A 27 1.15 17.93 4.33
C LYS A 27 1.87 16.66 4.78
N VAL A 28 1.15 15.53 4.89
CA VAL A 28 1.73 14.25 5.34
C VAL A 28 2.80 13.78 4.36
N VAL A 29 2.54 13.82 3.05
CA VAL A 29 3.52 13.41 2.04
C VAL A 29 4.79 14.26 2.11
N ARG A 30 4.66 15.57 2.35
CA ARG A 30 5.83 16.45 2.56
C ARG A 30 6.64 16.04 3.79
N GLU A 31 6.00 15.72 4.90
CA GLU A 31 6.68 15.22 6.12
C GLU A 31 7.41 13.88 5.87
N TYR A 32 6.89 13.02 5.00
CA TYR A 32 7.62 11.83 4.54
C TYR A 32 8.82 12.18 3.65
N SER A 33 8.69 13.18 2.76
CA SER A 33 9.76 13.65 1.88
C SER A 33 10.97 14.27 2.60
N GLU A 34 10.77 14.74 3.82
CA GLU A 34 11.86 15.24 4.67
C GLU A 34 12.69 14.10 5.28
N ARG A 35 12.06 12.95 5.52
CA ARG A 35 12.66 11.76 6.17
C ARG A 35 13.22 10.72 5.18
N HIS A 36 12.79 10.80 3.93
CA HIS A 36 13.16 9.83 2.88
C HIS A 36 13.94 10.51 1.76
N VAL A 37 14.61 9.68 0.96
CA VAL A 37 15.30 10.13 -0.24
C VAL A 37 14.27 10.64 -1.25
N ARG A 38 14.53 11.81 -1.84
CA ARG A 38 13.74 12.35 -2.94
C ARG A 38 14.44 12.01 -4.24
N HIS A 39 13.90 11.02 -4.93
CA HIS A 39 14.40 10.53 -6.20
C HIS A 39 13.99 11.46 -7.34
N LYS A 40 14.74 11.40 -8.44
CA LYS A 40 14.38 12.16 -9.66
C LYS A 40 13.03 11.73 -10.23
N ARG A 41 12.68 10.46 -10.04
CA ARG A 41 11.40 9.86 -10.45
C ARG A 41 10.82 9.12 -9.26
N GLY A 42 9.67 9.56 -8.77
CA GLY A 42 8.90 8.80 -7.78
C GLY A 42 8.42 7.47 -8.37
N ALA A 43 8.14 6.50 -7.51
CA ALA A 43 7.82 5.14 -7.94
C ALA A 43 6.90 4.42 -6.96
N MET A 44 6.06 3.54 -7.49
CA MET A 44 5.24 2.63 -6.70
C MET A 44 5.66 1.19 -6.94
N ILE A 45 5.89 0.44 -5.88
CA ILE A 45 6.13 -1.00 -5.94
C ILE A 45 4.91 -1.68 -5.34
N PHE A 46 4.05 -2.20 -6.21
CA PHE A 46 2.89 -2.97 -5.78
C PHE A 46 3.31 -4.36 -5.36
N ILE A 47 2.88 -4.78 -4.17
CA ILE A 47 3.09 -6.12 -3.67
C ILE A 47 1.90 -6.57 -2.84
N GLY A 48 1.37 -7.77 -3.12
CA GLY A 48 0.23 -8.31 -2.40
C GLY A 48 0.48 -8.48 -0.89
N SER A 49 -0.60 -8.47 -0.10
CA SER A 49 -0.54 -8.70 1.35
C SER A 49 0.21 -9.99 1.67
N GLY A 50 1.17 -9.93 2.60
CA GLY A 50 2.07 -11.05 2.92
C GLY A 50 3.35 -11.06 2.09
N GLY A 51 3.51 -10.15 1.13
CA GLY A 51 4.70 -10.09 0.29
C GLY A 51 5.95 -9.52 0.96
N GLY A 52 5.87 -8.98 2.18
CA GLY A 52 7.05 -8.57 2.96
C GLY A 52 7.32 -7.06 3.01
N LYS A 53 6.42 -6.22 2.49
CA LYS A 53 6.50 -4.74 2.49
C LYS A 53 7.04 -4.14 3.79
N SER A 54 6.37 -4.39 4.91
CA SER A 54 6.69 -3.76 6.20
C SER A 54 7.99 -4.28 6.80
N THR A 55 8.42 -5.49 6.44
CA THR A 55 9.73 -6.02 6.83
C THR A 55 10.84 -5.38 6.02
N THR A 56 10.66 -5.25 4.70
CA THR A 56 11.64 -4.58 3.84
C THR A 56 11.83 -3.11 4.23
N CYS A 57 10.74 -2.37 4.45
CA CYS A 57 10.84 -0.95 4.82
C CYS A 57 11.49 -0.74 6.18
N ARG A 58 11.33 -1.66 7.14
CA ARG A 58 11.98 -1.57 8.46
C ARG A 58 13.46 -1.92 8.45
N ASN A 59 13.87 -2.84 7.56
CA ASN A 59 15.22 -3.40 7.57
C ASN A 59 16.16 -2.77 6.52
N GLN A 60 15.67 -1.79 5.75
CA GLN A 60 16.51 -1.08 4.79
C GLN A 60 17.61 -0.27 5.50
N THR A 61 18.74 -0.09 4.81
CA THR A 61 19.85 0.72 5.32
C THR A 61 19.62 2.19 5.01
N SER A 62 19.82 3.05 6.00
CA SER A 62 19.80 4.50 5.79
C SER A 62 21.04 4.97 5.03
N SER A 63 20.85 5.98 4.18
CA SER A 63 21.90 6.79 3.56
C SER A 63 22.81 7.46 4.60
N ALA A 64 23.92 8.06 4.14
CA ALA A 64 24.82 8.85 4.99
C ALA A 64 24.12 10.01 5.71
N GLU A 65 23.00 10.49 5.18
CA GLU A 65 22.18 11.56 5.77
C GLU A 65 21.07 11.03 6.70
N GLY A 66 21.07 9.72 6.99
CA GLY A 66 20.06 9.08 7.84
C GLY A 66 18.72 8.82 7.16
N LYS A 67 18.57 9.15 5.87
CA LYS A 67 17.34 8.94 5.08
C LYS A 67 17.24 7.55 4.48
N THR A 68 16.04 7.06 4.30
CA THR A 68 15.71 5.78 3.66
C THR A 68 15.05 5.98 2.30
N ASP A 69 15.20 5.02 1.38
CA ASP A 69 14.60 5.11 0.03
C ASP A 69 13.11 4.75 0.05
N LEU A 70 12.76 3.69 0.77
CA LEU A 70 11.45 3.04 0.66
C LEU A 70 10.49 3.45 1.78
N ILE A 71 9.25 3.72 1.41
CA ILE A 71 8.15 4.00 2.34
C ILE A 71 7.16 2.84 2.35
N ASP A 72 6.68 2.47 3.54
CA ASP A 72 5.49 1.62 3.67
C ASP A 72 4.24 2.50 3.46
N ALA A 73 3.61 2.40 2.30
CA ALA A 73 2.50 3.27 1.92
C ALA A 73 1.29 3.17 2.88
N ASP A 74 1.10 2.02 3.55
CA ASP A 74 -0.01 1.84 4.51
C ASP A 74 0.08 2.83 5.68
N LEU A 75 1.29 3.26 6.04
CA LEU A 75 1.48 4.26 7.10
C LEU A 75 1.00 5.64 6.63
N VAL A 76 1.37 6.01 5.40
CA VAL A 76 0.92 7.26 4.76
C VAL A 76 -0.59 7.26 4.59
N TYR A 77 -1.18 6.15 4.15
CA TYR A 77 -2.64 6.04 3.98
C TYR A 77 -3.40 6.22 5.29
N ARG A 78 -2.87 5.72 6.41
CA ARG A 78 -3.49 5.90 7.73
C ARG A 78 -3.35 7.34 8.22
N GLU A 79 -2.18 7.96 8.03
CA GLU A 79 -1.93 9.34 8.45
C GLU A 79 -2.70 10.37 7.61
N THR A 80 -3.04 10.03 6.36
CA THR A 80 -3.86 10.86 5.46
C THR A 80 -5.36 10.59 5.56
N ASP A 81 -5.78 9.63 6.37
CA ASP A 81 -7.14 9.08 6.45
C ASP A 81 -7.64 8.38 5.17
N ALA A 82 -6.78 8.12 4.18
CA ALA A 82 -7.15 7.31 3.01
C ALA A 82 -7.58 5.89 3.42
N HIS A 83 -6.82 5.29 4.33
CA HIS A 83 -7.27 4.11 5.07
C HIS A 83 -8.15 4.53 6.25
N PRO A 84 -9.35 3.95 6.41
CA PRO A 84 -10.10 4.13 7.63
C PRO A 84 -9.37 3.49 8.81
N VAL A 85 -9.30 4.22 9.92
CA VAL A 85 -8.56 3.85 11.13
C VAL A 85 -9.50 3.69 12.33
N GLN A 86 -9.08 2.90 13.32
CA GLN A 86 -9.80 2.73 14.58
C GLN A 86 -9.77 4.05 15.36
N PRO A 87 -10.94 4.65 15.68
CA PRO A 87 -10.99 5.89 16.44
C PRO A 87 -10.31 5.77 17.81
N GLY A 88 -9.53 6.79 18.19
CA GLY A 88 -8.92 6.87 19.52
C GLY A 88 -7.76 5.90 19.78
N VAL A 89 -7.28 5.14 18.79
CA VAL A 89 -6.17 4.19 18.95
C VAL A 89 -4.87 4.73 18.36
N LEU A 90 -3.81 4.80 19.18
CA LEU A 90 -2.45 5.12 18.76
C LEU A 90 -1.49 3.95 19.05
N PRO A 91 -0.54 3.62 18.14
CA PRO A 91 -0.43 4.15 16.78
C PRO A 91 -1.66 3.78 15.93
N LEU A 92 -1.92 4.56 14.87
CA LEU A 92 -3.09 4.37 14.02
C LEU A 92 -3.20 2.93 13.51
N ARG A 93 -4.33 2.29 13.81
CA ARG A 93 -4.63 0.92 13.38
C ARG A 93 -5.71 0.95 12.31
N PRO A 94 -5.57 0.19 11.22
CA PRO A 94 -6.61 0.15 10.20
C PRO A 94 -7.88 -0.51 10.77
N LEU A 95 -9.03 -0.02 10.32
CA LEU A 95 -10.26 -0.82 10.35
C LEU A 95 -10.14 -1.94 9.31
N PRO A 96 -10.80 -3.09 9.48
CA PRO A 96 -10.77 -4.19 8.51
C PRO A 96 -11.68 -3.89 7.30
N TRP A 97 -11.43 -2.77 6.62
CA TRP A 97 -12.22 -2.28 5.50
C TRP A 97 -12.23 -3.24 4.31
N TRP A 98 -11.20 -4.08 4.19
CA TRP A 98 -11.11 -5.16 3.20
C TRP A 98 -12.17 -6.26 3.39
N ASP A 99 -12.83 -6.33 4.55
CA ASP A 99 -13.92 -7.27 4.83
C ASP A 99 -15.31 -6.60 4.71
N MET A 100 -15.37 -5.30 4.39
CA MET A 100 -16.60 -4.50 4.35
C MET A 100 -17.31 -4.50 2.98
N GLY A 101 -16.80 -5.26 2.02
CA GLY A 101 -17.40 -5.47 0.70
C GLY A 101 -16.85 -4.57 -0.40
N GLU A 102 -17.12 -4.95 -1.64
CA GLU A 102 -16.51 -4.40 -2.86
C GLU A 102 -16.61 -2.88 -2.96
N LYS A 103 -17.77 -2.30 -2.64
CA LYS A 103 -17.98 -0.84 -2.71
C LYS A 103 -17.04 -0.07 -1.76
N VAL A 104 -16.86 -0.57 -0.54
CA VAL A 104 -15.96 0.06 0.45
C VAL A 104 -14.51 -0.13 0.03
N ILE A 105 -14.15 -1.33 -0.45
CA ILE A 105 -12.81 -1.63 -0.97
C ILE A 105 -12.46 -0.65 -2.09
N GLN A 106 -13.33 -0.50 -3.10
CA GLN A 106 -13.10 0.39 -4.24
C GLN A 106 -12.95 1.86 -3.81
N GLU A 107 -13.75 2.33 -2.85
CA GLU A 107 -13.64 3.71 -2.36
C GLU A 107 -12.32 3.96 -1.62
N VAL A 108 -11.90 3.01 -0.76
CA VAL A 108 -10.61 3.11 -0.06
C VAL A 108 -9.45 3.08 -1.06
N GLU A 109 -9.48 2.17 -2.03
CA GLU A 109 -8.43 2.02 -3.05
C GLU A 109 -8.29 3.29 -3.92
N LYS A 110 -9.39 3.96 -4.30
CA LYS A 110 -9.35 5.28 -4.98
C LYS A 110 -8.69 6.35 -4.13
N ARG A 111 -8.98 6.39 -2.82
CA ARG A 111 -8.35 7.34 -1.90
C ARG A 111 -6.84 7.07 -1.78
N CYS A 112 -6.43 5.81 -1.79
CA CYS A 112 -5.00 5.43 -1.86
C CYS A 112 -4.36 5.88 -3.18
N GLY A 113 -5.09 5.87 -4.30
CA GLY A 113 -4.66 6.41 -5.59
C GLY A 113 -4.22 7.87 -5.52
N ILE A 114 -4.99 8.73 -4.86
CA ILE A 114 -4.67 10.15 -4.64
C ILE A 114 -3.37 10.31 -3.85
N VAL A 115 -3.19 9.51 -2.79
CA VAL A 115 -1.96 9.55 -1.99
C VAL A 115 -0.76 9.05 -2.79
N ASN A 116 -0.92 8.00 -3.59
CA ASN A 116 0.12 7.48 -4.48
C ASN A 116 0.57 8.51 -5.50
N GLU A 117 -0.37 9.25 -6.11
CA GLU A 117 -0.06 10.34 -7.03
C GLU A 117 0.79 11.41 -6.35
N SER A 118 0.39 11.82 -5.14
CA SER A 118 1.15 12.80 -4.35
C SER A 118 2.56 12.29 -4.03
N MET A 119 2.72 11.05 -3.55
CA MET A 119 4.04 10.48 -3.25
C MET A 119 4.95 10.47 -4.48
N VAL A 120 4.43 10.05 -5.63
CA VAL A 120 5.19 10.02 -6.88
C VAL A 120 5.63 11.42 -7.31
N LYS A 121 4.75 12.43 -7.23
CA LYS A 121 5.07 13.84 -7.53
C LYS A 121 6.20 14.39 -6.65
N HIS A 122 6.29 13.94 -5.40
CA HIS A 122 7.35 14.35 -4.47
C HIS A 122 8.68 13.60 -4.64
N GLY A 123 8.74 12.65 -5.58
CA GLY A 123 9.93 11.85 -5.86
C GLY A 123 10.12 10.69 -4.87
N LEU A 124 9.06 10.24 -4.21
CA LEU A 124 9.15 9.18 -3.21
C LEU A 124 9.02 7.79 -3.85
N TRP A 125 9.72 6.81 -3.28
CA TRP A 125 9.52 5.40 -3.60
C TRP A 125 8.73 4.73 -2.48
N ALA A 126 7.61 4.10 -2.82
CA ALA A 126 6.75 3.46 -1.83
C ALA A 126 6.37 2.04 -2.24
N LEU A 127 6.36 1.14 -1.27
CA LEU A 127 5.76 -0.17 -1.40
C LEU A 127 4.29 -0.07 -0.99
N THR A 128 3.39 -0.62 -1.81
CA THR A 128 1.95 -0.56 -1.55
C THR A 128 1.28 -1.91 -1.77
N THR A 129 0.21 -2.16 -1.02
CA THR A 129 -0.75 -3.26 -1.26
C THR A 129 -2.02 -2.78 -1.96
N SER A 130 -2.15 -1.47 -2.18
CA SER A 130 -3.34 -0.82 -2.71
C SER A 130 -3.06 -0.25 -4.10
N PHE A 131 -3.90 -0.66 -5.04
CA PHE A 131 -3.86 -0.30 -6.44
C PHE A 131 -5.26 -0.51 -7.05
N ASP A 132 -5.90 0.58 -7.46
CA ASP A 132 -7.12 0.53 -8.27
C ASP A 132 -6.75 0.75 -9.76
N PRO A 133 -6.93 -0.25 -10.64
CA PRO A 133 -6.64 -0.11 -12.07
C PRO A 133 -7.78 0.51 -12.89
N ASP A 134 -8.97 0.62 -12.30
CA ASP A 134 -10.09 1.39 -12.83
C ASP A 134 -9.95 2.88 -12.44
N ASP A 135 -9.05 3.19 -11.52
CA ASP A 135 -8.63 4.56 -11.26
C ASP A 135 -7.98 5.14 -12.51
N LYS A 136 -8.22 6.44 -12.72
CA LYS A 136 -7.66 7.18 -13.85
C LYS A 136 -6.14 7.28 -13.77
N TYR A 137 -5.58 7.00 -12.59
CA TYR A 137 -4.18 7.11 -12.29
C TYR A 137 -3.53 5.74 -12.04
N VAL A 138 -2.83 5.24 -13.05
CA VAL A 138 -1.79 4.23 -12.87
C VAL A 138 -0.46 4.97 -12.82
N PRO A 139 0.32 4.91 -11.73
CA PRO A 139 1.61 5.59 -11.68
C PRO A 139 2.49 5.14 -12.85
N GLU A 140 3.06 6.07 -13.61
CA GLU A 140 3.90 5.74 -14.77
C GLU A 140 5.09 4.84 -14.39
N ASN A 141 5.60 5.02 -13.17
CA ASN A 141 6.72 4.26 -12.63
C ASN A 141 6.26 3.23 -11.58
N ILE A 142 5.20 2.48 -11.89
CA ILE A 142 4.78 1.33 -11.11
C ILE A 142 5.52 0.05 -11.51
N VAL A 143 5.81 -0.81 -10.54
CA VAL A 143 6.31 -2.17 -10.72
C VAL A 143 5.51 -3.11 -9.84
N VAL A 144 5.11 -4.27 -10.37
CA VAL A 144 4.37 -5.30 -9.64
C VAL A 144 5.34 -6.40 -9.19
N VAL A 145 5.28 -6.76 -7.92
CA VAL A 145 5.99 -7.91 -7.34
C VAL A 145 5.04 -9.09 -7.18
N MET A 146 5.28 -10.15 -7.94
CA MET A 146 4.59 -11.43 -7.81
C MET A 146 5.58 -12.50 -7.35
N LEU A 147 5.68 -12.68 -6.04
CA LEU A 147 6.49 -13.75 -5.45
C LEU A 147 6.06 -15.13 -5.97
N PRO A 148 6.96 -16.12 -6.07
CA PRO A 148 6.59 -17.53 -6.23
C PRO A 148 5.52 -17.93 -5.21
N TRP A 149 4.53 -18.72 -5.62
CA TRP A 149 3.35 -18.99 -4.78
C TRP A 149 3.73 -19.63 -3.44
N GLU A 150 4.60 -20.63 -3.43
CA GLU A 150 5.02 -21.30 -2.20
C GLU A 150 5.72 -20.35 -1.22
N GLU A 151 6.52 -19.41 -1.73
CA GLU A 151 7.15 -18.38 -0.91
C GLU A 151 6.09 -17.42 -0.35
N HIS A 152 5.16 -16.96 -1.18
CA HIS A 152 4.11 -16.06 -0.75
C HIS A 152 3.21 -16.69 0.31
N LYS A 153 2.79 -17.95 0.08
CA LYS A 153 2.00 -18.75 1.01
C LYS A 153 2.73 -18.93 2.35
N LYS A 154 4.01 -19.27 2.33
CA LYS A 154 4.84 -19.37 3.54
C LYS A 154 4.82 -18.06 4.33
N ARG A 155 5.03 -16.91 3.68
CA ARG A 155 5.01 -15.59 4.35
C ARG A 155 3.64 -15.25 4.94
N ILE A 156 2.54 -15.65 4.29
CA ILE A 156 1.17 -15.45 4.83
C ILE A 156 0.96 -16.30 6.10
N ILE A 157 1.42 -17.55 6.10
CA ILE A 157 1.36 -18.44 7.26
C ILE A 157 2.13 -17.83 8.43
N GLU A 158 3.38 -17.40 8.19
CA GLU A 158 4.22 -16.77 9.21
C GLU A 158 3.60 -15.47 9.75
N LYS A 159 3.08 -14.61 8.86
CA LYS A 159 2.42 -13.34 9.25
C LYS A 159 1.19 -13.60 10.11
N SER A 160 0.31 -14.50 9.69
CA SER A 160 -0.98 -14.73 10.34
C SER A 160 -0.89 -15.54 11.63
N GLY A 161 0.17 -16.34 11.81
CA GLY A 161 0.47 -17.05 13.06
C GLY A 161 1.26 -16.23 14.09
N GLY A 162 1.73 -15.03 13.73
CA GLY A 162 2.58 -14.20 14.59
C GLY A 162 1.80 -13.30 15.55
N ALA A 163 2.41 -12.95 16.68
CA ALA A 163 1.85 -12.02 17.67
C ALA A 163 1.65 -10.57 17.15
N HIS A 164 2.18 -10.26 15.97
CA HIS A 164 2.16 -8.93 15.35
C HIS A 164 1.25 -8.86 14.11
N TYR A 165 0.31 -9.78 13.96
CA TYR A 165 -0.67 -9.72 12.87
C TYR A 165 -1.48 -8.42 12.97
N ASP A 166 -1.42 -7.62 11.91
CA ASP A 166 -1.98 -6.27 11.83
C ASP A 166 -3.08 -6.11 10.76
N GLY A 167 -3.51 -7.23 10.16
CA GLY A 167 -4.56 -7.29 9.14
C GLY A 167 -4.16 -7.99 7.84
N GLY A 168 -5.10 -8.05 6.89
CA GLY A 168 -4.92 -8.67 5.56
C GLY A 168 -5.20 -10.18 5.53
N ALA A 169 -4.74 -10.87 4.49
CA ALA A 169 -5.04 -12.29 4.29
C ALA A 169 -4.55 -13.20 5.45
N LYS A 170 -5.40 -14.15 5.86
CA LYS A 170 -5.10 -15.18 6.86
C LYS A 170 -4.71 -16.50 6.18
N ALA A 171 -3.94 -17.33 6.89
CA ALA A 171 -3.67 -18.70 6.48
C ALA A 171 -4.85 -19.65 6.75
N SER A 172 -6.00 -19.35 6.14
CA SER A 172 -7.13 -20.29 5.99
C SER A 172 -7.33 -20.61 4.51
N ASP A 173 -8.11 -21.63 4.19
CA ASP A 173 -8.42 -21.97 2.79
C ASP A 173 -9.11 -20.80 2.07
N GLU A 174 -10.03 -20.11 2.73
CA GLU A 174 -10.70 -18.92 2.18
C GLU A 174 -9.72 -17.76 1.97
N GLY A 175 -8.82 -17.54 2.95
CA GLY A 175 -7.81 -16.48 2.87
C GLY A 175 -6.78 -16.72 1.78
N LEU A 176 -6.31 -17.96 1.62
CA LEU A 176 -5.38 -18.33 0.54
C LEU A 176 -6.07 -18.28 -0.83
N ALA A 177 -7.33 -18.71 -0.92
CA ALA A 177 -8.12 -18.60 -2.15
C ALA A 177 -8.34 -17.12 -2.54
N LEU A 178 -8.57 -16.23 -1.57
CA LEU A 178 -8.64 -14.79 -1.81
C LEU A 178 -7.32 -14.24 -2.40
N VAL A 179 -6.18 -14.64 -1.83
CA VAL A 179 -4.87 -14.23 -2.34
C VAL A 179 -4.63 -14.74 -3.76
N LEU A 180 -5.01 -15.98 -4.08
CA LEU A 180 -4.88 -16.52 -5.43
C LEU A 180 -5.71 -15.72 -6.44
N ARG A 181 -6.98 -15.44 -6.13
CA ARG A 181 -7.83 -14.60 -6.99
C ARG A 181 -7.23 -13.21 -7.19
N HIS A 182 -6.70 -12.60 -6.13
CA HIS A 182 -6.05 -11.29 -6.22
C HIS A 182 -4.77 -11.33 -7.07
N ARG A 183 -3.99 -12.43 -7.01
CA ARG A 183 -2.81 -12.63 -7.88
C ARG A 183 -3.19 -12.76 -9.34
N GLU A 184 -4.17 -13.59 -9.66
CA GLU A 184 -4.67 -13.76 -11.04
C GLU A 184 -5.18 -12.43 -11.62
N TRP A 185 -5.91 -11.68 -10.81
CA TRP A 185 -6.37 -10.34 -11.17
C TRP A 185 -5.21 -9.36 -11.38
N THR A 186 -4.24 -9.33 -10.46
CA THR A 186 -3.04 -8.48 -10.57
C THR A 186 -2.27 -8.77 -11.85
N GLU A 187 -2.08 -10.05 -12.18
CA GLU A 187 -1.38 -10.48 -13.40
C GLU A 187 -2.12 -10.02 -14.67
N LYS A 188 -3.46 -10.18 -14.69
CA LYS A 188 -4.29 -9.71 -15.79
C LYS A 188 -4.12 -8.21 -16.00
N VAL A 189 -4.26 -7.43 -14.93
CA VAL A 189 -4.18 -5.97 -14.95
C VAL A 189 -2.79 -5.50 -15.37
N ALA A 190 -1.73 -6.11 -14.83
CA ALA A 190 -0.36 -5.77 -15.18
C ALA A 190 -0.11 -6.00 -16.68
N ARG A 191 -0.62 -7.09 -17.24
CA ARG A 191 -0.54 -7.37 -18.69
C ARG A 191 -1.31 -6.35 -19.52
N GLU A 192 -2.55 -6.01 -19.14
CA GLU A 192 -3.41 -5.08 -19.87
C GLU A 192 -2.84 -3.64 -19.89
N LYS A 193 -2.18 -3.24 -18.80
CA LYS A 193 -1.59 -1.90 -18.65
C LYS A 193 -0.10 -1.86 -18.98
N ASN A 194 0.49 -2.98 -19.44
CA ASN A 194 1.92 -3.13 -19.71
C ASN A 194 2.81 -2.73 -18.50
N ILE A 195 2.37 -3.06 -17.30
CA ILE A 195 3.11 -2.84 -16.05
C ILE A 195 4.13 -3.95 -15.87
N PRO A 196 5.41 -3.63 -15.62
CA PRO A 196 6.43 -4.63 -15.39
C PRO A 196 6.17 -5.46 -14.14
N VAL A 197 6.28 -6.79 -14.30
CA VAL A 197 6.12 -7.76 -13.22
C VAL A 197 7.48 -8.42 -12.94
N VAL A 198 7.86 -8.47 -11.67
CA VAL A 198 9.07 -9.14 -11.20
C VAL A 198 8.74 -10.09 -10.05
N ASN A 199 9.66 -10.99 -9.71
CA ASN A 199 9.42 -12.06 -8.73
C ASN A 199 9.99 -11.79 -7.33
N SER A 200 10.58 -10.62 -7.09
CA SER A 200 11.09 -10.21 -5.77
C SER A 200 11.03 -8.69 -5.58
N ILE A 201 11.08 -8.25 -4.32
CA ILE A 201 11.13 -6.82 -4.00
C ILE A 201 12.46 -6.23 -4.47
N GLU A 202 13.55 -6.98 -4.32
CA GLU A 202 14.90 -6.57 -4.71
C GLU A 202 14.98 -6.30 -6.21
N ALA A 203 14.37 -7.16 -7.03
CA ALA A 203 14.28 -6.96 -8.47
C ALA A 203 13.45 -5.72 -8.83
N ALA A 204 12.38 -5.43 -8.07
CA ALA A 204 11.58 -4.22 -8.29
C ALA A 204 12.35 -2.96 -7.95
N ILE A 205 13.07 -2.95 -6.82
CA ILE A 205 13.93 -1.83 -6.41
C ILE A 205 15.00 -1.57 -7.47
N GLU A 206 15.67 -2.62 -7.95
CA GLU A 206 16.71 -2.48 -8.98
C GLU A 206 16.14 -1.93 -10.29
N LEU A 207 14.97 -2.40 -10.70
CA LEU A 207 14.28 -1.89 -11.89
C LEU A 207 13.93 -0.41 -11.73
N VAL A 208 13.36 -0.02 -10.60
CA VAL A 208 13.04 1.39 -10.29
C VAL A 208 14.31 2.24 -10.29
N ARG A 209 15.40 1.77 -9.66
CA ARG A 209 16.69 2.45 -9.62
C ARG A 209 17.31 2.64 -11.00
N SER A 210 17.27 1.62 -11.85
CA SER A 210 17.77 1.71 -13.24
C SER A 210 17.05 2.77 -14.08
N ARG A 211 15.78 3.07 -13.74
CA ARG A 211 15.00 4.13 -14.40
C ARG A 211 15.33 5.52 -13.86
N GLU A 212 16.01 5.63 -12.73
CA GLU A 212 16.45 6.93 -12.20
C GLU A 212 17.72 7.43 -12.91
N THR A 213 18.54 6.50 -13.41
CA THR A 213 19.80 6.79 -14.10
C THR A 213 19.65 7.10 -15.59
N ASN A 214 18.52 6.71 -16.20
CA ASN A 214 18.19 6.90 -17.63
C ASN A 214 17.26 8.09 -17.86
#